data_AF-A0A7Y6PKZ1-F1
#
_entry.id   AF-A0A7Y6PKZ1-F1
#
_cell.length_a   1.000
_cell.length_b   1.000
_cell.length_c   1.000
_cell.angle_alpha   90.00
_cell.angle_beta   90.00
_cell.angle_gamma   90.00
#
_symmetry.space_group_name_H-M   'P 1'
#
loop_
_entity.id
_entity.type
_entity.pdbx_description
1 polymer ?
#
loop_
_entity_poly.entity_id
_entity_poly.type
_entity_poly.pdbx_seq_one_letter_code
_entity_poly.pdbx_strand_id
1 'polypeptide(L)'
;MTIRPRAARSVRDLRTRLRDIAAASHANTVAARDLSRIELEDEQQEMARHLDGAHVTLARAQSIYDLEMVDEDTGVHRLAIADATKKLEETTKQTHVSEAALRERARQLRAAEKLVERLEKGIATRETANEQRANDDISARRR
;
A
#
# COMPACT_ATOMS: atom_id res chain seq x y z
N MET A 1 36.81 21.73 13.47
CA MET A 1 35.34 21.86 13.62
C MET A 1 34.64 20.69 12.93
N THR A 2 33.91 19.89 13.70
CA THR A 2 33.31 18.59 13.34
C THR A 2 31.84 18.72 12.94
N ILE A 3 31.56 19.30 11.78
CA ILE A 3 30.17 19.46 11.29
C ILE A 3 29.61 18.14 10.69
N ARG A 4 30.48 17.17 10.37
CA ARG A 4 30.20 15.95 9.59
C ARG A 4 29.33 14.85 10.24
N PRO A 5 29.29 14.60 11.57
CA PRO A 5 28.50 13.50 12.12
C PRO A 5 27.00 13.79 12.24
N ARG A 6 26.58 15.06 12.24
CA ARG A 6 25.16 15.43 12.37
C ARG A 6 24.37 15.14 11.09
N ALA A 7 24.95 15.43 9.92
CA ALA A 7 24.31 15.20 8.63
C ALA A 7 24.10 13.70 8.33
N ALA A 8 25.08 12.86 8.65
CA ALA A 8 24.96 11.41 8.48
C ALA A 8 23.91 10.80 9.43
N ARG A 9 23.82 11.28 10.68
CA ARG A 9 22.76 10.88 11.63
C ARG A 9 21.38 11.33 11.16
N SER A 10 21.24 12.57 10.68
CA SER A 10 19.95 13.07 10.20
C SER A 10 19.45 12.31 8.97
N VAL A 11 20.33 11.86 8.07
CA VAL A 11 19.96 11.03 6.92
C VAL A 11 19.50 9.63 7.38
N ARG A 12 20.18 9.05 8.37
CA ARG A 12 19.78 7.76 8.95
C ARG A 12 18.42 7.85 9.66
N ASP A 13 18.20 8.91 10.43
CA ASP A 13 16.94 9.16 11.15
C ASP A 13 15.77 9.43 10.19
N LEU A 14 16.03 10.12 9.07
CA LEU A 14 15.03 10.28 8.01
C LEU A 14 14.70 8.93 7.34
N ARG A 15 15.69 8.06 7.14
CA ARG A 15 15.48 6.73 6.55
C ARG A 15 14.64 5.82 7.45
N THR A 16 14.90 5.81 8.76
CA THR A 16 14.09 5.05 9.72
C THR A 16 12.66 5.58 9.75
N ARG A 17 12.47 6.90 9.85
CA ARG A 17 11.13 7.51 9.80
C ARG A 17 10.36 7.19 8.51
N LEU A 18 11.01 7.24 7.35
CA LEU A 18 10.36 6.88 6.09
C LEU A 18 9.97 5.40 6.02
N ARG A 19 10.79 4.51 6.59
CA ARG A 19 10.46 3.08 6.71
C ARG A 19 9.29 2.85 7.65
N ASP A 20 9.29 3.53 8.80
CA ASP A 20 8.21 3.39 9.79
C ASP A 20 6.88 3.90 9.23
N ILE A 21 6.90 5.04 8.53
CA ILE A 21 5.71 5.58 7.83
C ILE A 21 5.23 4.62 6.74
N ALA A 22 6.16 4.03 5.96
CA ALA A 22 5.80 3.05 4.94
C ALA A 22 5.21 1.77 5.55
N ALA A 23 5.77 1.28 6.66
CA ALA A 23 5.27 0.11 7.38
C ALA A 23 3.88 0.37 7.98
N ALA A 24 3.66 1.52 8.61
CA ALA A 24 2.37 1.93 9.15
C ALA A 24 1.32 2.08 8.03
N SER A 25 1.69 2.70 6.91
CA SER A 25 0.80 2.81 5.73
C SER A 25 0.44 1.44 5.18
N HIS A 26 1.39 0.51 5.10
CA HIS A 26 1.14 -0.84 4.62
C HIS A 26 0.21 -1.61 5.57
N ALA A 27 0.46 -1.54 6.88
CA ALA A 27 -0.39 -2.17 7.90
C ALA A 27 -1.85 -1.68 7.80
N ASN A 28 -2.05 -0.37 7.65
CA ASN A 28 -3.40 0.20 7.48
C ASN A 28 -4.07 -0.27 6.18
N THR A 29 -3.33 -0.35 5.06
CA THR A 29 -3.90 -0.85 3.80
C THR A 29 -4.27 -2.33 3.86
N VAL A 30 -3.49 -3.16 4.57
CA VAL A 30 -3.80 -4.57 4.77
C VAL A 30 -5.06 -4.72 5.63
N ALA A 31 -5.14 -4.00 6.75
CA ALA A 31 -6.31 -4.05 7.63
C ALA A 31 -7.59 -3.60 6.89
N ALA A 32 -7.53 -2.54 6.09
CA ALA A 32 -8.67 -2.08 5.29
C ALA A 32 -9.09 -3.11 4.23
N ARG A 33 -8.12 -3.78 3.59
CA ARG A 33 -8.40 -4.85 2.63
C ARG A 33 -9.03 -6.06 3.28
N ASP A 34 -8.54 -6.47 4.46
CA ASP A 34 -9.09 -7.62 5.18
C ASP A 34 -10.52 -7.35 5.64
N LEU A 35 -10.81 -6.13 6.11
CA LEU A 35 -12.16 -5.72 6.49
C LEU A 35 -13.11 -5.72 5.28
N SER A 36 -12.68 -5.14 4.16
CA SER A 36 -13.46 -5.16 2.91
C SER A 36 -13.69 -6.58 2.37
N ARG A 37 -12.74 -7.52 2.60
CA ARG A 37 -12.93 -8.93 2.24
C ARG A 37 -14.02 -9.57 3.08
N ILE A 38 -14.03 -9.32 4.40
CA ILE A 38 -15.05 -9.85 5.31
C ILE A 38 -16.44 -9.31 4.92
N GLU A 39 -16.56 -8.00 4.70
CA GLU A 39 -17.81 -7.38 4.25
C GLU A 39 -18.34 -8.02 2.94
N LEU A 40 -17.44 -8.28 1.99
CA LEU A 40 -17.81 -8.95 0.73
C LEU A 40 -18.24 -10.40 0.93
N GLU A 41 -17.59 -11.14 1.83
CA GLU A 41 -17.97 -12.53 2.17
C GLU A 41 -19.36 -12.58 2.83
N ASP A 42 -19.67 -11.61 3.69
CA ASP A 42 -20.98 -11.49 4.35
C ASP A 42 -22.09 -11.14 3.34
N GLU A 43 -21.87 -10.15 2.46
CA GLU A 43 -22.82 -9.80 1.38
C GLU A 43 -23.09 -10.98 0.45
N GLN A 44 -22.04 -11.77 0.12
CA GLN A 44 -22.19 -12.98 -0.70
C GLN A 44 -23.05 -14.05 -0.02
N GLN A 45 -22.85 -14.28 1.29
CA GLN A 45 -23.67 -15.22 2.05
C GLN A 45 -25.13 -14.76 2.13
N GLU A 46 -25.37 -13.46 2.30
CA GLU A 46 -26.71 -12.90 2.32
C GLU A 46 -27.42 -13.10 0.98
N MET A 47 -26.76 -12.77 -0.13
CA MET A 47 -27.32 -13.03 -1.48
C MET A 47 -27.61 -14.52 -1.72
N ALA A 48 -26.74 -15.42 -1.25
CA ALA A 48 -26.99 -16.86 -1.37
C ALA A 48 -28.26 -17.29 -0.61
N ARG A 49 -28.45 -16.79 0.62
CA ARG A 49 -29.67 -17.06 1.40
C ARG A 49 -30.93 -16.53 0.72
N HIS A 50 -30.85 -15.35 0.11
CA HIS A 50 -31.97 -14.80 -0.65
C HIS A 50 -32.31 -15.62 -1.90
N LEU A 51 -31.31 -16.07 -2.65
CA LEU A 51 -31.52 -16.94 -3.81
C LEU A 51 -32.13 -18.28 -3.40
N ASP A 52 -31.65 -18.90 -2.32
CA ASP A 52 -32.23 -20.13 -1.79
C ASP A 52 -33.69 -19.92 -1.34
N GLY A 53 -33.97 -18.79 -0.68
CA GLY A 53 -35.33 -18.40 -0.28
C GLY A 53 -36.25 -18.22 -1.49
N ALA A 54 -35.85 -17.42 -2.48
CA ALA A 54 -36.59 -17.19 -3.71
C ALA A 54 -36.86 -18.51 -4.46
N HIS A 55 -35.88 -19.42 -4.50
CA HIS A 55 -36.05 -20.73 -5.13
C HIS A 55 -37.10 -21.59 -4.42
N VAL A 56 -37.12 -21.60 -3.08
CA VAL A 56 -38.14 -22.32 -2.31
C VAL A 56 -39.53 -21.71 -2.51
N THR A 57 -39.63 -20.39 -2.56
CA THR A 57 -40.89 -19.67 -2.81
C THR A 57 -41.42 -19.97 -4.21
N LEU A 58 -40.56 -19.92 -5.25
CA LEU A 58 -40.90 -20.31 -6.62
C LEU A 58 -41.40 -21.76 -6.72
N ALA A 59 -40.74 -22.68 -6.02
CA ALA A 59 -41.13 -24.10 -6.02
C ALA A 59 -42.49 -24.36 -5.36
N ARG A 60 -42.98 -23.42 -4.54
CA ARG A 60 -44.27 -23.50 -3.84
C ARG A 60 -45.32 -22.52 -4.36
N ALA A 61 -44.97 -21.64 -5.29
CA ALA A 61 -45.85 -20.63 -5.83
C ALA A 61 -47.07 -21.28 -6.51
N GLN A 62 -48.25 -21.00 -5.99
CA GLN A 62 -49.52 -21.49 -6.53
C GLN A 62 -50.39 -20.35 -7.06
N SER A 63 -49.99 -19.10 -6.84
CA SER A 63 -50.68 -17.91 -7.28
C SER A 63 -49.75 -16.92 -7.99
N ILE A 64 -50.33 -16.03 -8.80
CA ILE A 64 -49.60 -14.94 -9.48
C ILE A 64 -48.95 -14.00 -8.46
N TYR A 65 -49.58 -13.80 -7.29
CA TYR A 65 -49.05 -12.99 -6.21
C TYR A 65 -47.71 -13.53 -5.67
N ASP A 66 -47.57 -14.86 -5.55
CA ASP A 66 -46.31 -15.48 -5.11
C ASP A 66 -45.18 -15.25 -6.12
N LEU A 67 -45.52 -15.20 -7.41
CA LEU A 67 -44.57 -14.92 -8.49
C LEU A 67 -44.16 -13.44 -8.54
N GLU A 68 -45.10 -12.52 -8.30
CA GLU A 68 -44.84 -11.08 -8.20
C GLU A 68 -43.91 -10.76 -7.02
N MET A 69 -44.13 -11.40 -5.86
CA MET A 69 -43.27 -11.20 -4.69
C MET A 69 -41.82 -11.65 -4.94
N VAL A 70 -41.63 -12.74 -5.70
CA VAL A 70 -40.29 -13.18 -6.12
C VAL A 70 -39.66 -12.24 -7.14
N ASP A 71 -40.43 -11.67 -8.08
CA ASP A 71 -39.88 -10.72 -9.04
C ASP A 71 -39.46 -9.40 -8.36
N GLU A 72 -40.22 -8.93 -7.36
CA GLU A 72 -39.85 -7.79 -6.53
C GLU A 72 -38.55 -8.04 -5.76
N ASP A 73 -38.45 -9.16 -5.02
CA ASP A 73 -37.24 -9.51 -4.27
C ASP A 73 -36.01 -9.66 -5.20
N THR A 74 -36.16 -10.37 -6.32
CA THR A 74 -35.06 -10.53 -7.29
C THR A 74 -34.72 -9.23 -8.03
N GLY A 75 -35.68 -8.31 -8.17
CA GLY A 75 -35.46 -6.96 -8.70
C GLY A 75 -34.59 -6.11 -7.79
N VAL A 76 -34.85 -6.14 -6.48
CA VAL A 76 -34.03 -5.44 -5.46
C VAL A 76 -32.59 -5.98 -5.47
N HIS A 77 -32.41 -7.29 -5.53
CA HIS A 77 -31.06 -7.88 -5.58
C HIS A 77 -30.33 -7.60 -6.90
N ARG A 78 -31.05 -7.51 -8.04
CA ARG A 78 -30.46 -7.06 -9.32
C ARG A 78 -29.88 -5.65 -9.23
N LEU A 79 -30.59 -4.73 -8.57
CA LEU A 79 -30.09 -3.38 -8.32
C LEU A 79 -28.87 -3.39 -7.39
N ALA A 80 -28.91 -4.18 -6.30
CA ALA A 80 -27.78 -4.32 -5.38
C ALA A 80 -26.52 -4.86 -6.07
N ILE A 81 -26.66 -5.87 -6.96
CA ILE A 81 -25.57 -6.41 -7.76
C ILE A 81 -25.02 -5.35 -8.73
N ALA A 82 -25.87 -4.56 -9.38
CA ALA A 82 -25.45 -3.46 -10.26
C ALA A 82 -24.66 -2.39 -9.49
N ASP A 83 -25.09 -2.05 -8.27
CA ASP A 83 -24.36 -1.10 -7.42
C ASP A 83 -23.03 -1.68 -6.92
N ALA A 84 -23.01 -2.95 -6.50
CA ALA A 84 -21.80 -3.64 -6.05
C ALA A 84 -20.76 -3.76 -7.18
N THR A 85 -21.20 -4.12 -8.39
CA THR A 85 -20.33 -4.18 -9.58
C THR A 85 -19.75 -2.81 -9.93
N LYS A 86 -20.55 -1.74 -9.86
CA LYS A 86 -20.06 -0.38 -10.06
C LYS A 86 -19.03 0.04 -9.01
N LYS A 87 -19.27 -0.26 -7.72
CA LYS A 87 -18.29 -0.03 -6.64
C LYS A 87 -17.01 -0.84 -6.86
N LEU A 88 -17.12 -2.08 -7.34
CA LEU A 88 -15.97 -2.92 -7.68
C LEU A 88 -15.13 -2.29 -8.82
N GLU A 89 -15.77 -1.74 -9.85
CA GLU A 89 -15.08 -1.03 -10.94
C GLU A 89 -14.37 0.24 -10.45
N GLU A 90 -15.00 1.00 -9.55
CA GLU A 90 -14.40 2.21 -8.97
C GLU A 90 -13.19 1.87 -8.09
N THR A 91 -13.32 0.86 -7.23
CA THR A 91 -12.23 0.39 -6.35
C THR A 91 -11.07 -0.22 -7.15
N THR A 92 -11.32 -0.94 -8.25
CA THR A 92 -10.24 -1.42 -9.14
C THR A 92 -9.52 -0.27 -9.83
N LYS A 93 -10.23 0.76 -10.31
CA LYS A 93 -9.60 1.98 -10.87
C LYS A 93 -8.72 2.67 -9.83
N GLN A 94 -9.22 2.86 -8.61
CA GLN A 94 -8.44 3.44 -7.51
C GLN A 94 -7.22 2.59 -7.15
N THR A 95 -7.36 1.26 -7.15
CA THR A 95 -6.27 0.32 -6.89
C THR A 95 -5.17 0.49 -7.94
N HIS A 96 -5.49 0.56 -9.23
CA HIS A 96 -4.51 0.81 -10.29
C HIS A 96 -3.78 2.15 -10.14
N VAL A 97 -4.49 3.22 -9.78
CA VAL A 97 -3.88 4.53 -9.51
C VAL A 97 -2.93 4.46 -8.31
N SER A 98 -3.35 3.81 -7.22
CA SER A 98 -2.53 3.64 -6.02
C SER A 98 -1.28 2.78 -6.28
N GLU A 99 -1.40 1.74 -7.11
CA GLU A 99 -0.29 0.88 -7.50
C GLU A 99 0.74 1.65 -8.34
N ALA A 100 0.28 2.48 -9.29
CA ALA A 100 1.16 3.37 -10.05
C ALA A 100 1.91 4.36 -9.14
N ALA A 101 1.21 4.96 -8.17
CA ALA A 101 1.82 5.85 -7.19
C ALA A 101 2.86 5.14 -6.31
N LEU A 102 2.59 3.91 -5.88
CA LEU A 102 3.54 3.08 -5.11
C LEU A 102 4.78 2.74 -5.93
N ARG A 103 4.62 2.36 -7.20
CA ARG A 103 5.77 2.11 -8.10
C ARG A 103 6.64 3.35 -8.26
N GLU A 104 6.03 4.53 -8.39
CA GLU A 104 6.77 5.78 -8.50
C GLU A 104 7.51 6.14 -7.20
N ARG A 105 6.85 6.03 -6.04
CA ARG A 105 7.51 6.20 -4.73
C ARG A 105 8.67 5.22 -4.55
N ALA A 106 8.54 3.96 -5.00
CA ALA A 106 9.61 2.98 -4.96
C ALA A 106 10.79 3.33 -5.88
N ARG A 107 10.55 4.01 -7.01
CA ARG A 107 11.63 4.55 -7.86
C ARG A 107 12.34 5.72 -7.19
N GLN A 108 11.58 6.65 -6.60
CA GLN A 108 12.12 7.78 -5.86
C GLN A 108 12.99 7.34 -4.68
N LEU A 109 12.52 6.33 -3.93
CA LEU A 109 13.29 5.74 -2.83
C LEU A 109 14.62 5.16 -3.32
N ARG A 110 14.60 4.36 -4.40
CA ARG A 110 15.82 3.79 -5.01
C ARG A 110 16.78 4.88 -5.51
N ALA A 111 16.26 5.98 -6.05
CA ALA A 111 17.07 7.11 -6.49
C ALA A 111 17.73 7.83 -5.29
N ALA A 112 16.97 8.04 -4.22
CA ALA A 112 17.47 8.62 -2.97
C ALA A 112 18.55 7.73 -2.34
N GLU A 113 18.35 6.41 -2.30
CA GLU A 113 19.34 5.45 -1.79
C GLU A 113 20.66 5.52 -2.57
N LYS A 114 20.60 5.60 -3.91
CA LYS A 114 21.81 5.77 -4.74
C LYS A 114 22.54 7.09 -4.49
N LEU A 115 21.81 8.18 -4.23
CA LEU A 115 22.42 9.47 -3.89
C LEU A 115 23.14 9.42 -2.55
N VAL A 116 22.52 8.79 -1.55
CA VAL A 116 23.13 8.59 -0.23
C VAL A 116 24.40 7.74 -0.36
N GLU A 117 24.36 6.64 -1.10
CA GLU A 117 25.55 5.78 -1.31
C GLU A 117 26.70 6.54 -1.97
N ARG A 118 26.40 7.41 -2.96
CA ARG A 118 27.41 8.28 -3.59
C ARG A 118 28.01 9.28 -2.61
N LEU A 119 27.18 9.88 -1.75
CA LEU A 119 27.66 10.81 -0.72
C LEU A 119 28.55 10.10 0.30
N GLU A 120 28.19 8.89 0.73
CA GLU A 120 28.99 8.08 1.64
C GLU A 120 30.36 7.74 1.04
N LYS A 121 30.41 7.30 -0.23
CA LYS A 121 31.69 7.08 -0.95
C LYS A 121 32.52 8.36 -1.08
N GLY A 122 31.88 9.49 -1.36
CA GLY A 122 32.53 10.80 -1.43
C GLY A 122 33.09 11.29 -0.10
N ILE A 123 32.43 10.95 1.01
CA ILE A 123 32.93 11.25 2.36
C ILE A 123 34.13 10.36 2.68
N ALA A 124 34.01 9.04 2.47
CA ALA A 124 35.08 8.09 2.74
C ALA A 124 36.37 8.42 1.98
N THR A 125 36.27 8.73 0.69
CA THR A 125 37.42 9.13 -0.15
C THR A 125 38.09 10.43 0.31
N ARG A 126 37.31 11.39 0.82
CA ARG A 126 37.86 12.63 1.39
C ARG A 126 38.52 12.39 2.73
N GLU A 127 37.98 11.49 3.54
CA GLU A 127 38.56 11.12 4.84
C GLU A 127 39.90 10.42 4.65
N THR A 128 39.98 9.42 3.78
CA THR A 128 41.26 8.75 3.46
C THR A 128 42.30 9.71 2.90
N ALA A 129 41.92 10.62 2.00
CA ALA A 129 42.84 11.62 1.46
C ALA A 129 43.36 12.60 2.53
N ASN A 130 42.53 12.97 3.52
CA ASN A 130 42.97 13.84 4.61
C ASN A 130 43.87 13.09 5.60
N GLU A 131 43.58 11.82 5.89
CA GLU A 131 44.43 10.96 6.73
C GLU A 131 45.80 10.73 6.09
N GLN A 132 45.84 10.48 4.77
CA GLN A 132 47.09 10.33 4.03
C GLN A 132 47.95 11.59 4.14
N ARG A 133 47.39 12.77 3.89
CA ARG A 133 48.10 14.05 4.02
C ARG A 133 48.61 14.30 5.44
N ALA A 134 47.80 14.00 6.46
CA ALA A 134 48.21 14.15 7.85
C ALA A 134 49.40 13.23 8.19
N ASN A 135 49.39 11.98 7.69
CA ASN A 135 50.49 11.04 7.89
C ASN A 135 51.76 11.45 7.13
N ASP A 136 51.61 11.99 5.92
CA ASP A 136 52.73 12.51 5.12
C ASP A 136 53.38 13.72 5.81
N ASP A 137 52.57 14.66 6.32
CA ASP A 137 53.04 15.82 7.08
C ASP A 137 53.79 15.42 8.38
N ILE A 138 53.29 14.42 9.11
CA ILE A 138 53.95 13.89 10.31
C ILE A 138 55.28 13.22 9.94
N SER A 139 55.31 12.47 8.83
CA SER A 139 56.52 11.78 8.35
C SER A 139 57.56 12.78 7.85
N ALA A 140 57.14 13.87 7.21
CA ALA A 140 58.02 14.95 6.75
C ALA A 140 58.64 15.74 7.91
N ARG A 141 57.93 15.92 9.03
CA ARG A 141 58.45 16.60 10.24
C ARG A 141 59.41 15.75 11.08
N ARG A 142 59.46 14.43 10.86
CA ARG A 142 60.35 13.50 11.58
C ARG A 142 61.68 13.24 10.86
N ARG A 143 61.84 13.75 9.63
CA ARG A 143 63.13 13.82 8.93
C ARG A 143 63.77 15.19 9.16
#